data_AF-A0A352NUF7-F1
#
_entry.id   AF-A0A352NUF7-F1
#
_cell.length_a   1.000
_cell.length_b   1.000
_cell.length_c   1.000
_cell.angle_alpha   90.00
_cell.angle_beta   90.00
_cell.angle_gamma   90.00
#
_symmetry.space_group_name_H-M   'P 1'
#
loop_
_entity.id
_entity.type
_entity.pdbx_description
1 polymer ?
#
loop_
_entity_poly.entity_id
_entity_poly.type
_entity_poly.pdbx_seq_one_letter_code
_entity_poly.pdbx_strand_id
1 'polypeptide(L)' 'MKKPCITMRDETEWVETVENGWNIIVGTDKDKILEGILNFIPDRNQKSIFGKGDAAVKILDVLKG' A
#
# COMPACT_ATOMS: atom_id res chain seq x y z
N MET A 1 -9.37 -1.90 -2.58
CA MET A 1 -9.31 -1.25 -3.91
C MET A 1 -8.05 -1.73 -4.62
N LYS A 2 -8.17 -2.21 -5.87
CA LYS A 2 -7.04 -2.69 -6.70
C LYS A 2 -6.45 -1.54 -7.52
N LYS A 3 -5.78 -0.58 -6.86
CA LYS A 3 -5.16 0.57 -7.52
C LYS A 3 -3.66 0.60 -7.20
N PRO A 4 -2.77 0.70 -8.20
CA PRO A 4 -1.35 0.95 -7.96
C PRO A 4 -1.17 2.28 -7.22
N CYS A 5 -0.18 2.35 -6.34
CA CYS A 5 0.13 3.54 -5.56
C CYS A 5 1.56 4.04 -5.85
N ILE A 6 1.71 5.36 -5.93
CA ILE A 6 3.01 6.04 -6.05
C ILE A 6 3.12 6.96 -4.85
N THR A 7 4.02 6.64 -3.93
CA THR A 7 4.23 7.37 -2.68
C THR A 7 5.25 8.49 -2.90
N MET A 8 4.78 9.74 -2.86
CA MET A 8 5.59 10.97 -2.97
C MET A 8 6.16 11.39 -1.61
N ARG A 9 6.81 10.45 -0.91
CA ARG A 9 7.55 10.63 0.35
C ARG A 9 8.86 9.86 0.22
N ASP A 10 9.85 10.15 1.05
CA ASP A 10 11.13 9.42 1.04
C ASP A 10 11.04 8.05 1.74
N GLU A 11 10.03 7.87 2.59
CA GLU A 11 9.78 6.66 3.37
C GLU A 11 8.28 6.39 3.55
N THR A 12 7.96 5.17 4.00
CA THR A 12 6.59 4.76 4.33
C THR A 12 6.59 3.79 5.50
N GLU A 13 5.60 3.92 6.37
CA GLU A 13 5.33 2.98 7.46
C GLU A 13 4.57 1.75 6.97
N TRP A 14 4.03 1.81 5.75
CA TRP A 14 3.25 0.74 5.10
C TRP A 14 4.12 -0.10 4.17
N VAL A 15 5.23 -0.62 4.71
CA VAL A 15 6.28 -1.34 3.95
C VAL A 15 5.72 -2.52 3.17
N GLU A 16 4.70 -3.19 3.71
CA GLU A 16 4.09 -4.37 3.11
C GLU A 16 3.41 -4.03 1.78
N THR A 17 2.99 -2.77 1.56
CA THR A 17 2.43 -2.33 0.27
C THR A 17 3.47 -2.30 -0.84
N VAL A 18 4.72 -1.96 -0.49
CA VAL A 18 5.88 -1.94 -1.40
C VAL A 18 6.39 -3.35 -1.60
N GLU A 19 6.55 -4.13 -0.54
CA GLU A 19 7.01 -5.53 -0.60
C GLU A 19 6.08 -6.43 -1.43
N ASN A 20 4.77 -6.15 -1.42
CA ASN A 20 3.81 -6.88 -2.25
C ASN A 20 3.72 -6.36 -3.69
N GLY A 21 4.47 -5.30 -4.05
CA GLY A 21 4.56 -4.77 -5.40
C GLY A 21 3.39 -3.88 -5.83
N TRP A 22 2.59 -3.39 -4.89
CA TRP A 22 1.41 -2.54 -5.18
C TRP A 22 1.64 -1.05 -4.91
N ASN A 23 2.80 -0.70 -4.36
CA ASN A 23 3.23 0.66 -4.10
C ASN A 23 4.72 0.82 -4.45
N ILE A 24 5.10 1.99 -4.94
CA ILE A 24 6.49 2.40 -5.11
C ILE A 24 6.73 3.73 -4.40
N ILE A 25 7.95 3.93 -3.88
CA ILE A 25 8.36 5.16 -3.21
C ILE A 25 9.21 5.96 -4.18
N VAL A 26 8.80 7.18 -4.50
CA VAL A 26 9.48 8.04 -5.48
C VAL A 26 10.07 9.31 -4.86
N GLY A 27 9.80 9.58 -3.58
CA GLY A 27 10.25 10.82 -2.94
C GLY A 27 9.65 12.04 -3.61
N THR A 28 10.48 13.06 -3.78
CA THR A 28 10.14 14.31 -4.49
C THR A 28 10.87 14.45 -5.83
N ASP A 29 11.52 13.38 -6.29
CA ASP A 29 12.26 13.34 -7.55
C ASP A 29 11.28 13.32 -8.72
N LYS A 30 11.28 14.40 -9.50
CA LYS A 30 10.38 14.60 -10.65
C LYS A 30 10.48 13.47 -11.67
N ASP A 31 11.69 12.99 -11.95
CA ASP A 31 11.91 11.98 -12.98
C ASP A 31 11.41 10.62 -12.48
N LYS A 32 11.61 10.29 -11.21
CA LYS A 32 11.02 9.09 -10.59
C LYS A 32 9.50 9.14 -10.52
N ILE A 33 8.92 10.30 -10.22
CA ILE A 33 7.47 10.50 -10.23
C ILE A 33 6.92 10.24 -11.64
N LEU A 34 7.55 10.83 -12.67
CA LEU A 34 7.12 10.66 -14.05
C LEU A 34 7.25 9.20 -14.51
N GLU A 35 8.38 8.56 -14.20
CA GLU A 35 8.60 7.14 -14.47
C GLU A 35 7.54 6.26 -13.80
N GLY A 36 7.23 6.52 -12.53
CA GLY A 36 6.18 5.83 -11.80
C GLY A 36 4.80 6.00 -12.46
N ILE A 37 4.45 7.20 -12.90
CA ILE A 37 3.15 7.46 -13.55
C ILE A 37 3.02 6.71 -14.88
N LEU A 38 4.10 6.70 -15.68
CA LEU A 38 4.05 6.13 -17.03
C LEU A 38 4.16 4.61 -17.02
N ASN A 39 4.98 4.05 -16.13
CA ASN A 39 5.45 2.66 -16.26
C ASN A 39 5.10 1.77 -15.06
N PHE A 40 4.62 2.30 -13.93
CA PHE A 40 4.33 1.44 -12.78
C PHE A 40 3.06 0.60 -12.97
N ILE A 41 3.27 -0.69 -13.18
CA ILE A 41 2.23 -1.70 -13.27
C ILE A 41 2.57 -2.81 -12.26
N PRO A 42 1.73 -3.06 -11.24
CA PRO A 42 1.92 -4.18 -10.32
C PRO A 42 1.99 -5.51 -11.07
N ASP A 43 3.01 -6.30 -10.77
CA ASP A 43 3.31 -7.59 -11.41
C ASP A 43 2.62 -8.79 -10.72
N ARG A 44 1.96 -8.56 -9.58
CA ARG A 44 1.38 -9.58 -8.71
C ARG A 44 -0.04 -9.24 -8.30
N ASN A 45 -0.82 -10.24 -7.90
CA ASN A 45 -2.14 -10.03 -7.30
C ASN A 45 -2.06 -9.28 -5.96
N GLN A 46 -2.99 -8.36 -5.73
CA GLN A 46 -3.07 -7.63 -4.45
C GLN A 46 -3.48 -8.57 -3.33
N LYS A 47 -2.63 -8.70 -2.32
CA LYS A 47 -2.93 -9.46 -1.11
C LYS A 47 -3.76 -8.62 -0.13
N SER A 48 -4.63 -9.28 0.63
CA SER A 48 -5.46 -8.66 1.67
C SER A 48 -4.69 -8.53 3.00
N ILE A 49 -3.58 -7.77 2.99
CA ILE A 49 -2.63 -7.68 4.10
C ILE A 49 -3.16 -6.92 5.34
N PHE A 50 -4.19 -6.09 5.17
CA PHE A 50 -4.82 -5.33 6.26
C PHE A 50 -6.15 -5.94 6.74
N GLY A 51 -6.37 -7.23 6.46
CA GLY A 51 -7.58 -7.94 6.85
C GLY A 51 -8.74 -7.73 5.88
N LYS A 52 -9.96 -8.02 6.36
CA LYS A 52 -11.20 -8.06 5.54
C LYS A 52 -12.25 -7.01 5.92
N GLY A 53 -11.84 -5.97 6.66
CA GLY A 53 -12.73 -4.90 7.12
C GLY A 53 -13.53 -5.23 8.38
N ASP A 54 -13.15 -6.26 9.13
CA ASP A 54 -13.84 -6.72 10.34
C ASP A 54 -13.09 -6.36 11.65
N ALA A 55 -12.10 -5.48 11.58
CA ALA A 55 -11.26 -5.12 12.72
C ALA A 55 -12.07 -4.56 13.91
N ALA A 56 -13.07 -3.72 13.64
CA ALA A 56 -13.91 -3.13 14.69
C ALA A 56 -14.68 -4.18 15.50
N VAL A 57 -15.20 -5.22 14.84
CA VAL A 57 -15.93 -6.31 15.51
C VAL A 57 -14.97 -7.09 16.42
N LYS A 58 -13.80 -7.47 15.90
CA LYS A 58 -12.78 -8.20 16.68
C LYS A 58 -12.29 -7.41 17.90
N ILE A 59 -12.08 -6.11 17.73
CA ILE A 59 -11.68 -5.23 18.84
C ILE A 59 -12.79 -5.19 19.90
N LEU A 60 -14.05 -5.07 19.47
CA LEU A 60 -15.19 -5.07 20.39
C LEU A 60 -15.31 -6.38 21.17
N ASP A 61 -15.11 -7.52 20.52
CA ASP A 61 -15.14 -8.84 21.17
C ASP A 61 -14.06 -8.95 22.26
N VAL A 62 -12.84 -8.50 21.95
CA VAL A 62 -11.72 -8.47 22.93
C VAL A 62 -12.03 -7.56 24.13
N LEU A 63 -12.70 -6.42 23.91
CA LEU A 63 -13.06 -5.49 24.98
C LEU A 63 -14.24 -5.98 25.84
N LYS A 64 -15.11 -6.84 25.29
CA LYS A 64 -16.29 -7.36 26.00
C LYS A 64 -15.97 -8.57 26.90
N GLY A 65 -14.93 -9.33 26.58
CA GLY A 65 -14.57 -10.56 27.28
C GLY A 65 -15.37 -11.76 26.78
#